data_AF-A0A533UU11-F1
#
_entry.id   AF-A0A533UU11-F1
#
_cell.length_a   1.000
_cell.length_b   1.000
_cell.length_c   1.000
_cell.angle_alpha   90.00
_cell.angle_beta   90.00
_cell.angle_gamma   90.00
#
_symmetry.space_group_name_H-M   'P 1'
#
loop_
_entity.id
_entity.type
_entity.pdbx_description
1 polymer ?
#
loop_
_entity_poly.entity_id
_entity_poly.type
_entity_poly.pdbx_seq_one_letter_code
_entity_poly.pdbx_strand_id
1 'polypeptide(L)' 'MKGTSIFAYIFVMWILIIAGGGLLIAIIAPISITDFGAFAHLLDSGIKAVIAFLLVVIWVFIMSKIKNWIFHKQISH' A
#
# COMPACT_ATOMS: atom_id res chain seq x y z
N MET A 1 26.38 8.12 11.10
CA MET A 1 26.35 7.36 9.83
C MET A 1 25.15 7.83 8.99
N LYS A 2 25.35 8.78 8.06
CA LYS A 2 24.22 9.41 7.33
C LYS A 2 23.62 8.51 6.23
N GLY A 3 24.42 7.65 5.60
CA GLY A 3 23.97 6.78 4.50
C GLY A 3 22.99 5.67 4.91
N THR A 4 23.14 5.08 6.11
CA THR A 4 22.32 3.94 6.57
C THR A 4 20.82 4.26 6.68
N SER A 5 20.48 5.51 7.03
CA SER A 5 19.09 5.96 7.17
C SER A 5 18.32 6.01 5.83
N ILE A 6 19.00 6.39 4.75
CA ILE A 6 18.44 6.48 3.41
C ILE A 6 18.23 5.08 2.83
N PHE A 7 19.20 4.17 3.02
CA PHE A 7 19.05 2.78 2.60
C PHE A 7 17.91 2.08 3.35
N ALA A 8 17.74 2.34 4.64
CA ALA A 8 16.61 1.83 5.41
C ALA A 8 15.26 2.36 4.88
N TYR A 9 15.17 3.66 4.55
CA TYR A 9 13.97 4.24 3.94
C TYR A 9 13.62 3.59 2.59
N ILE A 10 14.61 3.44 1.71
CA ILE A 10 14.42 2.80 0.40
C ILE A 10 14.01 1.32 0.57
N PHE A 11 14.65 0.59 1.47
CA PHE A 11 14.32 -0.81 1.74
C PHE A 11 12.86 -0.98 2.19
N VAL A 12 12.40 -0.14 3.11
CA VAL A 12 11.01 -0.17 3.56
C VAL A 12 10.04 0.22 2.45
N MET A 13 10.44 1.15 1.55
CA MET A 13 9.67 1.46 0.35
C MET A 13 9.46 0.24 -0.55
N TRP A 14 10.52 -0.51 -0.84
CA TRP A 14 10.43 -1.72 -1.66
C TRP A 14 9.54 -2.79 -1.04
N ILE A 15 9.66 -3.03 0.28
CA ILE A 15 8.79 -3.98 0.99
C ILE A 15 7.32 -3.56 0.90
N LEU A 16 7.03 -2.26 1.05
CA LEU A 16 5.67 -1.74 0.91
C LEU A 16 5.08 -1.97 -0.50
N ILE A 17 5.88 -1.82 -1.56
CA ILE A 17 5.44 -2.11 -2.94
C ILE A 17 5.04 -3.57 -3.08
N ILE A 18 5.91 -4.46 -2.62
CA ILE A 18 5.72 -5.91 -2.73
C ILE A 18 4.53 -6.36 -1.88
N ALA A 19 4.43 -5.86 -0.64
CA ALA A 19 3.32 -6.16 0.25
C ALA A 19 2.00 -5.64 -0.31
N GLY A 20 1.97 -4.40 -0.83
CA GLY A 20 0.76 -3.82 -1.42
C GLY A 20 0.31 -4.56 -2.69
N GLY A 21 1.24 -4.82 -3.61
CA GLY A 21 0.95 -5.57 -4.84
C GLY A 21 0.52 -7.01 -4.55
N GLY A 22 1.20 -7.68 -3.61
CA GLY A 22 0.85 -9.03 -3.17
C GLY A 22 -0.52 -9.08 -2.49
N LEU A 23 -0.87 -8.09 -1.67
CA LEU A 23 -2.17 -8.00 -1.02
C LEU A 23 -3.30 -7.81 -2.04
N LEU A 24 -3.10 -6.96 -3.06
CA LEU A 24 -4.07 -6.78 -4.14
C LEU A 24 -4.28 -8.11 -4.88
N ILE A 25 -3.23 -8.83 -5.25
CA ILE A 25 -3.40 -10.09 -5.98
C ILE A 25 -4.08 -11.15 -5.10
N ALA A 26 -3.65 -11.30 -3.84
CA ALA A 26 -4.16 -12.35 -2.97
C ALA A 26 -5.62 -12.11 -2.55
N ILE A 27 -6.03 -10.85 -2.34
CA ILE A 27 -7.36 -10.52 -1.84
C ILE A 27 -8.29 -10.12 -2.97
N ILE A 28 -7.85 -9.27 -3.90
CA ILE A 28 -8.73 -8.74 -4.95
C ILE A 28 -8.90 -9.70 -6.12
N ALA A 29 -7.86 -10.42 -6.54
CA ALA A 29 -7.97 -11.30 -7.71
C ALA A 29 -9.01 -12.43 -7.56
N PRO A 30 -9.15 -13.13 -6.42
CA PRO A 30 -10.15 -14.18 -6.28
C PRO A 30 -11.56 -13.65 -6.02
N ILE A 31 -11.74 -12.34 -5.78
CA ILE A 31 -13.08 -11.76 -5.65
C ILE A 31 -13.66 -11.66 -7.04
N SER A 32 -14.67 -12.47 -7.31
CA SER A 32 -15.51 -12.39 -8.50
C SER A 32 -16.96 -12.43 -8.06
N ILE A 33 -17.66 -11.31 -8.18
CA ILE A 33 -19.09 -11.24 -7.90
C ILE A 33 -19.81 -11.67 -9.17
N THR A 34 -20.36 -12.88 -9.21
CA THR A 34 -21.06 -13.43 -10.39
C THR A 34 -22.59 -13.39 -10.26
N ASP A 35 -23.12 -13.21 -9.05
CA ASP A 35 -24.56 -13.37 -8.75
C ASP A 35 -25.45 -12.16 -9.12
N PHE A 36 -24.89 -11.06 -9.64
CA PHE A 36 -25.61 -9.80 -9.86
C PHE A 36 -25.94 -9.48 -11.34
N GLY A 37 -26.04 -10.50 -12.20
CA GLY A 37 -26.45 -10.34 -13.61
C GLY A 37 -25.62 -9.28 -14.38
N ALA A 38 -26.26 -8.42 -15.18
CA ALA A 38 -25.57 -7.43 -16.01
C ALA A 38 -24.79 -6.35 -15.22
N PHE A 39 -25.14 -6.10 -13.96
CA PHE A 39 -24.45 -5.11 -13.10
C PHE A 39 -23.29 -5.69 -12.29
N ALA A 40 -23.15 -7.02 -12.28
CA ALA A 40 -22.13 -7.72 -11.51
C ALA A 40 -20.71 -7.23 -11.81
N HIS A 41 -20.39 -7.02 -13.10
CA HIS A 41 -19.08 -6.53 -13.53
C HIS A 41 -18.78 -5.09 -13.10
N LEU A 42 -19.79 -4.21 -13.11
CA LEU A 42 -19.63 -2.82 -12.68
C LEU A 42 -19.36 -2.73 -11.18
N LEU A 43 -20.11 -3.50 -10.38
CA LEU A 43 -19.94 -3.53 -8.93
C LEU A 43 -18.60 -4.16 -8.54
N ASP A 44 -18.23 -5.26 -9.20
CA ASP A 44 -16.94 -5.92 -9.01
C ASP A 44 -15.77 -4.94 -9.28
N SER A 45 -15.76 -4.30 -10.45
CA SER A 45 -14.72 -3.32 -10.78
C SER A 45 -14.68 -2.13 -9.82
N GLY A 46 -15.85 -1.62 -9.42
CA GLY A 46 -15.96 -0.50 -8.48
C GLY A 46 -15.36 -0.82 -7.11
N ILE A 47 -15.69 -1.98 -6.54
CA ILE A 47 -15.14 -2.42 -5.24
C ILE A 47 -13.63 -2.58 -5.32
N LYS A 48 -13.13 -3.22 -6.39
CA LYS A 48 -11.70 -3.42 -6.61
C LYS A 48 -10.95 -2.09 -6.70
N ALA A 49 -11.52 -1.10 -7.39
CA ALA A 49 -10.95 0.23 -7.50
C ALA A 49 -10.91 0.96 -6.15
N VAL A 50 -11.98 0.89 -5.35
CA VAL A 50 -12.04 1.52 -4.02
C VAL A 50 -11.00 0.91 -3.08
N ILE A 51 -10.86 -0.42 -3.05
CA ILE A 51 -9.85 -1.09 -2.23
C ILE A 51 -8.44 -0.69 -2.66
N ALA A 52 -8.18 -0.64 -3.97
CA ALA A 52 -6.90 -0.16 -4.49
C ALA A 52 -6.60 1.28 -4.06
N PHE A 53 -7.59 2.18 -4.12
CA PHE A 53 -7.45 3.55 -3.63
C PHE A 53 -7.13 3.61 -2.13
N LEU A 54 -7.87 2.85 -1.30
CA LEU A 54 -7.62 2.78 0.14
C LEU A 54 -6.20 2.28 0.45
N LEU A 55 -5.72 1.29 -0.30
CA LEU A 55 -4.35 0.78 -0.16
C LEU A 55 -3.30 1.87 -0.43
N VAL A 56 -3.50 2.66 -1.48
CA VAL A 56 -2.61 3.80 -1.81
C VAL A 56 -2.61 4.83 -0.68
N VAL A 57 -3.78 5.16 -0.13
CA VAL A 57 -3.89 6.09 1.01
C VAL A 57 -3.14 5.57 2.23
N ILE A 58 -3.32 4.29 2.57
CA ILE A 58 -2.61 3.63 3.69
C ILE A 58 -1.11 3.68 3.47
N TRP A 59 -0.63 3.39 2.25
CA TRP A 59 0.78 3.46 1.93
C TRP A 59 1.34 4.89 2.10
N VAL A 60 0.70 5.91 1.53
CA VAL A 60 1.13 7.31 1.68
C VAL A 60 1.21 7.70 3.16
N PHE A 61 0.25 7.27 3.96
CA PHE A 61 0.23 7.50 5.41
C PHE A 61 1.41 6.83 6.12
N ILE A 62 1.66 5.56 5.84
CA ILE A 62 2.80 4.79 6.39
C ILE A 62 4.12 5.47 6.00
N MET A 63 4.27 5.90 4.75
CA MET A 63 5.46 6.61 4.27
C MET A 63 5.70 7.92 5.01
N SER A 64 4.65 8.71 5.21
CA SER A 64 4.72 9.96 5.98
C SER A 64 5.20 9.71 7.42
N LYS A 65 4.63 8.70 8.08
CA LYS A 65 5.01 8.28 9.45
C LYS A 65 6.48 7.84 9.52
N ILE A 66 6.92 6.98 8.61
CA ILE A 66 8.30 6.46 8.58
C ILE A 66 9.29 7.57 8.33
N LYS A 67 9.02 8.47 7.39
CA LYS A 67 9.88 9.64 7.13
C LYS A 67 10.05 10.46 8.41
N ASN A 68 8.95 10.77 9.10
CA ASN A 68 9.02 11.52 10.35
C ASN A 68 9.81 10.75 11.43
N TRP A 69 9.64 9.43 11.52
CA TRP A 69 10.32 8.59 12.51
C TRP A 69 11.84 8.47 12.26
N ILE A 70 12.25 8.28 11.01
CA ILE A 70 13.68 8.19 10.62
C ILE A 70 14.36 9.55 10.81
N PHE A 71 13.69 10.65 10.45
CA PHE A 71 14.28 11.99 10.58
C PHE A 71 14.31 12.48 12.03
N HIS A 72 13.29 12.24 12.85
CA HIS A 72 13.34 12.63 14.27
C HIS A 72 14.43 11.88 15.04
N LYS A 73 14.65 10.60 14.75
CA LYS A 73 15.74 9.82 15.36
C LYS A 73 17.14 10.37 15.05
N GLN A 74 17.30 11.14 13.98
CA GLN A 74 18.59 11.77 13.65
C GLN A 74 18.87 13.07 14.42
N ILE A 75 17.86 13.71 15.03
CA ILE A 75 18.01 15.03 15.69
C ILE A 75 18.28 14.87 17.20
N SER A 76 18.06 13.68 17.76
CA SER A 76 18.21 13.39 19.20
C SER A 76 19.64 13.00 19.63
N HIS A 77 20.66 13.18 18.80
CA HIS A 77 22.05 12.91 19.16
C HIS A 77 22.98 14.01 18.66
#